data_AF-A0AAU0VXN6-F1
#
_entry.id   AF-A0AAU0VXN6-F1
#
_cell.length_a   1.000
_cell.length_b   1.000
_cell.length_c   1.000
_cell.angle_alpha   90.00
_cell.angle_beta   90.00
_cell.angle_gamma   90.00
#
_symmetry.space_group_name_H-M   'P 1'
#
loop_
_entity.id
_entity.type
_entity.pdbx_description
1 polymer ?
#
loop_
_entity_poly.entity_id
_entity_poly.type
_entity_poly.pdbx_seq_one_letter_code
_entity_poly.pdbx_strand_id
1 'polypeptide(L)'
;MATHDATSPAAPDAYLGVGVPEAIKEHWFRWEGATWRRMRHLGTNHPFPPDQRYTVRTPKGMCALHREHWLGYRNMDFDPVSGNRWPGGASSPFDPIGRDLARVREERRCEWDEKASEQMRLIERICLSGNSPQCSDSEAARGNSA
;
A
#
# COMPACT_ATOMS: atom_id res chain seq x y z
N MET A 1 -19.81 -11.45 -25.65
CA MET A 1 -18.49 -10.93 -25.24
C MET A 1 -18.74 -9.58 -24.57
N ALA A 2 -18.97 -9.58 -23.26
CA ALA A 2 -19.20 -8.35 -22.49
C ALA A 2 -17.90 -7.99 -21.77
N THR A 3 -17.24 -6.94 -22.23
CA THR A 3 -16.15 -6.31 -21.50
C THR A 3 -16.76 -5.63 -20.28
N HIS A 4 -16.65 -6.28 -19.10
CA HIS A 4 -16.92 -5.63 -17.84
C HIS A 4 -15.88 -4.53 -17.65
N ASP A 5 -16.25 -3.31 -18.06
CA ASP A 5 -15.57 -2.09 -17.66
C ASP A 5 -15.86 -1.93 -16.17
N ALA A 6 -15.03 -2.54 -15.32
CA ALA A 6 -15.16 -2.49 -13.88
C ALA A 6 -14.98 -1.03 -13.45
N THR A 7 -16.10 -0.32 -13.33
CA THR A 7 -16.15 1.06 -12.87
C THR A 7 -15.42 1.09 -11.54
N SER A 8 -14.23 1.70 -11.55
CA SER A 8 -13.45 1.89 -10.35
C SER A 8 -14.35 2.51 -9.27
N PRO A 9 -14.45 1.93 -8.06
CA PRO A 9 -15.36 2.46 -7.05
C PRO A 9 -15.03 3.93 -6.81
N ALA A 10 -16.06 4.77 -6.72
CA ALA A 10 -15.90 6.20 -6.49
C ALA A 10 -15.36 6.48 -5.08
N ALA A 11 -14.76 7.66 -4.90
CA ALA A 11 -14.43 8.14 -3.57
C ALA A 11 -15.72 8.39 -2.76
N PRO A 12 -15.75 8.10 -1.45
CA PRO A 12 -16.90 8.38 -0.62
C PRO A 12 -17.05 9.88 -0.37
N ASP A 13 -18.26 10.33 -0.07
CA ASP A 13 -18.52 11.72 0.30
C ASP A 13 -18.04 12.08 1.70
N ALA A 14 -17.91 11.09 2.59
CA ALA A 14 -17.43 11.29 3.96
C ALA A 14 -16.50 10.15 4.40
N TYR A 15 -15.59 10.49 5.32
CA TYR A 15 -14.69 9.55 5.99
C TYR A 15 -14.59 9.91 7.46
N LEU A 16 -14.88 8.93 8.34
CA LEU A 16 -14.96 9.15 9.80
C LEU A 16 -15.87 10.34 10.17
N GLY A 17 -17.02 10.47 9.50
CA GLY A 17 -17.99 11.54 9.74
C GLY A 17 -17.61 12.92 9.19
N VAL A 18 -16.45 13.07 8.55
CA VAL A 18 -16.00 14.32 7.95
C VAL A 18 -16.13 14.26 6.44
N GLY A 19 -16.68 15.31 5.83
CA GLY A 19 -16.76 15.43 4.37
C GLY A 19 -15.38 15.34 3.71
N VAL A 20 -15.27 14.53 2.67
CA VAL A 20 -14.03 14.39 1.89
C VAL A 20 -13.93 15.58 0.93
N PRO A 21 -12.87 16.41 1.00
CA PRO A 21 -12.69 17.52 0.05
C PRO A 21 -12.58 17.01 -1.39
N GLU A 22 -13.08 17.75 -2.37
CA GLU A 22 -13.04 17.35 -3.80
C GLU A 22 -11.61 17.04 -4.29
N ALA A 23 -10.62 17.86 -3.91
CA ALA A 23 -9.21 17.59 -4.20
C ALA A 23 -8.71 16.25 -3.63
N ILE A 24 -9.28 15.78 -2.52
CA ILE A 24 -8.96 14.46 -1.95
C ILE A 24 -9.73 13.35 -2.64
N LYS A 25 -10.96 13.59 -3.11
CA LYS A 25 -11.73 12.62 -3.90
C LYS A 25 -11.00 12.24 -5.18
N GLU A 26 -10.41 13.20 -5.87
CA GLU A 26 -9.59 12.97 -7.08
C GLU A 26 -8.36 12.08 -6.82
N HIS A 27 -7.81 12.16 -5.61
CA HIS A 27 -6.63 11.41 -5.19
C HIS A 27 -6.96 10.27 -4.22
N TRP A 28 -8.22 9.85 -4.14
CA TRP A 28 -8.67 8.93 -3.11
C TRP A 28 -7.88 7.62 -3.10
N PHE A 29 -7.55 7.08 -4.27
CA PHE A 29 -6.76 5.86 -4.42
C PHE A 29 -5.25 6.10 -4.62
N ARG A 30 -4.77 7.29 -4.27
CA ARG A 30 -3.34 7.67 -4.34
C ARG A 30 -2.80 7.97 -2.94
N TRP A 31 -1.49 8.20 -2.85
CA TRP A 31 -0.80 8.43 -1.59
C TRP A 31 -1.28 9.69 -0.86
N GLU A 32 -1.72 10.71 -1.58
CA GLU A 32 -2.29 11.94 -1.02
C GLU A 32 -3.59 11.64 -0.27
N GLY A 33 -4.49 10.84 -0.87
CA GLY A 33 -5.72 10.38 -0.23
C GLY A 33 -5.44 9.48 0.99
N ALA A 34 -4.46 8.58 0.90
CA ALA A 34 -4.05 7.74 2.02
C ALA A 34 -3.47 8.56 3.18
N THR A 35 -2.67 9.58 2.86
CA THR A 35 -2.09 10.50 3.85
C THR A 35 -3.18 11.28 4.55
N TRP A 36 -4.16 11.81 3.80
CA TRP A 36 -5.30 12.51 4.39
C TRP A 36 -6.11 11.60 5.33
N ARG A 37 -6.41 10.35 4.91
CA ARG A 37 -7.12 9.38 5.76
C ARG A 37 -6.34 9.03 7.02
N ARG A 38 -5.02 8.85 6.92
CA ARG A 38 -4.12 8.62 8.06
C ARG A 38 -4.21 9.78 9.05
N MET A 39 -4.07 11.02 8.58
CA MET A 39 -4.13 12.20 9.43
C MET A 39 -5.50 12.36 10.10
N ARG A 40 -6.58 12.04 9.39
CA ARG A 40 -7.94 12.02 9.97
C ARG A 40 -8.08 10.96 11.06
N HIS A 41 -7.58 9.75 10.82
CA HIS A 41 -7.60 8.68 11.83
C HIS A 41 -6.83 9.09 13.09
N LEU A 42 -5.60 9.59 12.94
CA LEU A 42 -4.78 10.04 14.07
C LEU A 42 -5.44 11.18 14.86
N GLY A 43 -6.22 12.04 14.20
CA GLY A 43 -7.03 13.08 14.85
C GLY A 43 -8.17 12.57 15.74
N THR A 44 -8.51 11.27 15.69
CA THR A 44 -9.51 10.64 16.56
C THR A 44 -8.94 10.11 17.88
N ASN A 45 -7.67 10.41 18.19
CA ASN A 45 -6.92 9.86 19.33
C ASN A 45 -6.75 8.33 19.31
N HIS A 46 -6.93 7.70 18.16
CA HIS A 46 -6.60 6.30 17.94
C HIS A 46 -5.23 6.20 17.24
N PRO A 47 -4.17 5.75 17.93
CA PRO A 47 -2.80 5.76 17.39
C PRO A 47 -2.57 4.68 16.31
N PHE A 48 -3.46 3.70 16.22
CA PHE A 48 -3.32 2.55 15.32
C PHE A 48 -4.39 2.62 14.20
N PRO A 49 -4.04 3.15 13.01
CA PRO A 49 -4.93 3.12 11.84
C PRO A 49 -5.17 1.70 11.35
N PRO A 50 -6.36 1.34 10.85
CA PRO A 50 -6.69 -0.04 10.46
C PRO A 50 -5.82 -0.59 9.32
N ASP A 51 -5.32 0.28 8.44
CA ASP A 51 -4.35 -0.04 7.39
C ASP A 51 -3.67 1.28 6.96
N GLN A 52 -2.33 1.34 6.89
CA GLN A 52 -1.65 2.54 6.40
C GLN A 52 -1.56 2.65 4.87
N ARG A 53 -1.81 1.56 4.15
CA ARG A 53 -1.85 1.53 2.67
C ARG A 53 -3.18 2.09 2.16
N TYR A 54 -4.23 2.07 2.98
CA TYR A 54 -5.54 2.68 2.73
C TYR A 54 -6.06 2.52 1.29
N THR A 55 -6.00 1.31 0.74
CA THR A 55 -6.50 0.99 -0.62
C THR A 55 -5.82 1.73 -1.79
N VAL A 56 -4.64 2.36 -1.60
CA VAL A 56 -3.85 2.98 -2.69
C VAL A 56 -3.74 2.01 -3.85
N ARG A 57 -3.89 2.47 -5.08
CA ARG A 57 -3.85 1.64 -6.29
C ARG A 57 -2.55 1.85 -7.06
N THR A 58 -2.18 0.83 -7.82
CA THR A 58 -1.04 0.89 -8.71
C THR A 58 -1.21 2.08 -9.67
N PRO A 59 -0.20 2.94 -9.84
CA PRO A 59 -0.29 4.06 -10.76
C PRO A 59 -0.36 3.58 -12.23
N LYS A 60 -0.97 4.41 -13.08
CA LYS A 60 -0.96 4.19 -14.53
C LYS A 60 0.47 4.30 -15.06
N GLY A 61 0.81 3.52 -16.09
CA GLY A 61 2.12 3.59 -16.76
C GLY A 61 3.24 2.81 -16.05
N MET A 62 2.95 2.12 -14.94
CA MET A 62 3.91 1.20 -14.34
C MET A 62 4.07 -0.06 -15.22
N CYS A 63 5.32 -0.48 -15.47
CA CYS A 63 5.59 -1.68 -16.26
C CYS A 63 5.18 -2.96 -15.50
N ALA A 64 5.04 -4.08 -16.22
CA ALA A 64 4.53 -5.34 -15.66
C ALA A 64 5.37 -5.85 -14.47
N LEU A 65 6.70 -5.82 -14.58
CA LEU A 65 7.62 -6.26 -13.52
C LEU A 65 7.48 -5.43 -12.24
N HIS A 66 7.56 -4.10 -12.33
CA HIS A 66 7.41 -3.25 -11.16
C HIS A 66 5.99 -3.32 -10.58
N ARG A 67 4.97 -3.53 -11.43
CA ARG A 67 3.59 -3.76 -10.97
C ARG A 67 3.50 -5.02 -10.12
N GLU A 68 4.16 -6.11 -10.51
CA GLU A 68 4.19 -7.35 -9.74
C GLU A 68 4.87 -7.13 -8.38
N HIS A 69 6.06 -6.53 -8.34
CA HIS A 69 6.75 -6.23 -7.09
C HIS A 69 5.93 -5.31 -6.18
N TRP A 70 5.30 -4.29 -6.77
CA TRP A 70 4.43 -3.36 -6.05
C TRP A 70 3.23 -4.08 -5.43
N LEU A 71 2.60 -5.00 -6.17
CA LEU A 71 1.51 -5.83 -5.65
C LEU A 71 1.99 -6.81 -4.57
N GLY A 72 3.21 -7.31 -4.67
CA GLY A 72 3.86 -8.12 -3.64
C GLY A 72 3.92 -7.39 -2.29
N TYR A 73 4.42 -6.15 -2.28
CA TYR A 73 4.43 -5.33 -1.07
C TYR A 73 3.02 -4.87 -0.65
N ARG A 74 2.12 -4.59 -1.60
CA ARG A 74 0.73 -4.26 -1.27
C ARG A 74 0.06 -5.38 -0.49
N ASN A 75 0.29 -6.64 -0.87
CA ASN A 75 -0.35 -7.81 -0.27
C ASN A 75 0.47 -8.41 0.88
N MET A 76 1.51 -7.70 1.32
CA MET A 76 2.35 -8.12 2.42
C MET A 76 1.70 -7.69 3.74
N ASP A 77 1.11 -8.64 4.44
CA ASP A 77 0.39 -8.40 5.69
C ASP A 77 1.18 -8.88 6.91
N PHE A 78 1.04 -8.14 8.01
CA PHE A 78 1.56 -8.54 9.31
C PHE A 78 0.81 -9.77 9.83
N ASP A 79 1.53 -10.82 10.20
CA ASP A 79 0.96 -11.99 10.86
C ASP A 79 0.85 -11.73 12.38
N PRO A 80 -0.38 -11.63 12.93
CA PRO A 80 -0.58 -11.36 14.35
C PRO A 80 -0.20 -12.55 15.24
N VAL A 81 -0.12 -13.77 14.69
CA VAL A 81 0.23 -14.98 15.44
C VAL A 81 1.73 -14.98 15.74
N SER A 82 2.57 -14.88 14.72
CA SER A 82 4.02 -14.77 14.93
C SER A 82 4.43 -13.43 15.54
N GLY A 83 3.69 -12.35 15.23
CA GLY A 83 3.93 -11.03 15.80
C GLY A 83 5.29 -10.45 15.43
N ASN A 84 5.94 -10.95 14.39
CA ASN A 84 7.34 -10.64 14.07
C ASN A 84 7.50 -9.21 13.55
N ARG A 85 8.57 -8.54 13.97
CA ARG A 85 8.92 -7.20 13.50
C ARG A 85 9.48 -7.25 12.07
N TRP A 86 9.31 -6.19 11.29
CA TRP A 86 9.96 -6.03 9.99
C TRP A 86 11.51 -6.05 10.10
N PRO A 87 12.24 -6.66 9.14
CA PRO A 87 11.77 -7.63 8.16
C PRO A 87 11.67 -9.01 8.83
N GLY A 88 10.46 -9.50 9.05
CA GLY A 88 10.22 -10.71 9.86
C GLY A 88 9.55 -11.79 9.04
N GLY A 89 10.01 -13.03 9.19
CA GLY A 89 9.31 -14.23 8.71
C GLY A 89 9.01 -15.17 9.88
N ALA A 90 8.28 -16.26 9.64
CA ALA A 90 7.91 -17.24 10.68
C ALA A 90 9.12 -17.80 11.47
N SER A 91 10.34 -17.64 10.98
CA SER A 91 11.60 -18.05 11.60
C SER A 91 12.34 -16.95 12.39
N SER A 92 11.73 -15.79 12.63
CA SER A 92 12.35 -14.73 13.45
C SER A 92 12.61 -15.25 14.86
N PRO A 93 13.85 -15.14 15.39
CA PRO A 93 14.18 -15.58 16.75
C PRO A 93 13.72 -14.59 17.83
N PHE A 94 13.06 -13.48 17.46
CA PHE A 94 12.73 -12.38 18.35
C PHE A 94 11.24 -12.36 18.71
N ASP A 95 10.92 -12.91 19.88
CA ASP A 95 9.58 -12.83 20.44
C ASP A 95 9.18 -11.37 20.77
N PRO A 96 7.88 -11.04 20.70
CA PRO A 96 7.37 -9.78 21.23
C PRO A 96 7.55 -9.72 22.75
N ILE A 97 8.37 -8.78 23.23
CA ILE A 97 8.55 -8.51 24.66
C ILE A 97 7.87 -7.19 25.01
N GLY A 98 6.95 -7.21 25.96
CA GLY A 98 6.28 -6.01 26.46
C GLY A 98 5.29 -6.31 27.58
N ARG A 99 4.91 -5.28 28.34
CA ARG A 99 3.89 -5.40 29.41
C ARG A 99 2.47 -5.51 28.85
N ASP A 100 2.25 -4.93 27.67
CA ASP A 100 0.99 -4.99 26.92
C ASP A 100 1.29 -5.55 25.51
N LEU A 101 1.12 -6.86 25.36
CA LEU A 101 1.41 -7.55 24.09
C LEU A 101 0.40 -7.19 22.99
N ALA A 102 -0.82 -6.76 23.34
CA ALA A 102 -1.79 -6.32 22.35
C ALA A 102 -1.34 -5.01 21.70
N ARG A 103 -0.90 -4.06 22.53
CA ARG A 103 -0.30 -2.81 22.04
C ARG A 103 0.97 -3.05 21.21
N VAL A 104 1.88 -3.91 21.67
CA VAL A 104 3.12 -4.22 20.92
C VAL A 104 2.81 -4.80 19.53
N ARG A 105 1.78 -5.64 19.41
CA ARG A 105 1.35 -6.18 18.11
C ARG A 105 0.82 -5.09 17.19
N GLU A 106 0.01 -4.16 17.71
CA GLU A 106 -0.49 -3.03 16.91
C GLU A 106 0.61 -2.08 16.45
N GLU A 107 1.59 -1.81 17.31
CA GLU A 107 2.79 -1.02 16.95
C GLU A 107 3.57 -1.71 15.82
N ARG A 108 3.80 -3.03 15.93
CA ARG A 108 4.48 -3.81 14.88
C ARG A 108 3.67 -3.88 13.58
N ARG A 109 2.35 -4.06 13.64
CA ARG A 109 1.49 -4.02 12.46
C ARG A 109 1.61 -2.67 11.74
N CYS A 110 1.56 -1.57 12.48
CA CYS A 110 1.72 -0.24 11.91
C CYS A 110 3.09 -0.06 11.25
N GLU A 111 4.17 -0.54 11.88
CA GLU A 111 5.50 -0.53 11.30
C GLU A 111 5.58 -1.34 10.00
N TRP A 112 4.94 -2.51 9.94
CA TRP A 112 4.84 -3.32 8.72
C TRP A 112 4.13 -2.57 7.60
N ASP A 113 2.95 -1.99 7.88
CA ASP A 113 2.20 -1.24 6.88
C ASP A 113 3.00 -0.02 6.38
N GLU A 114 3.75 0.66 7.27
CA GLU A 114 4.65 1.76 6.91
C GLU A 114 5.77 1.31 5.98
N LYS A 115 6.48 0.24 6.34
CA LYS A 115 7.60 -0.31 5.55
C LYS A 115 7.15 -0.83 4.20
N ALA A 116 6.02 -1.54 4.14
CA ALA A 116 5.41 -1.98 2.88
C ALA A 116 5.07 -0.76 2.00
N SER A 117 4.47 0.27 2.58
CA SER A 117 4.13 1.51 1.86
C SER A 117 5.37 2.28 1.37
N GLU A 118 6.48 2.27 2.12
CA GLU A 118 7.76 2.85 1.69
C GLU A 118 8.32 2.13 0.45
N GLN A 119 8.31 0.79 0.44
CA GLN A 119 8.75 0.00 -0.70
C GLN A 119 7.86 0.20 -1.93
N MET A 120 6.54 0.24 -1.75
CA MET A 120 5.60 0.56 -2.82
C MET A 120 5.92 1.92 -3.47
N ARG A 121 6.12 2.98 -2.67
CA ARG A 121 6.51 4.32 -3.17
C ARG A 121 7.87 4.32 -3.86
N LEU A 122 8.83 3.54 -3.38
CA LEU A 122 10.14 3.41 -4.01
C LEU A 122 10.02 2.78 -5.40
N ILE A 123 9.25 1.69 -5.52
CA ILE A 123 9.00 1.00 -6.79
C ILE A 123 8.29 1.91 -7.79
N GLU A 124 7.27 2.64 -7.35
CA GLU A 124 6.59 3.64 -8.18
C GLU A 124 7.57 4.66 -8.75
N ARG A 125 8.41 5.24 -7.88
CA ARG A 125 9.40 6.25 -8.27
C ARG A 125 10.43 5.70 -9.25
N ILE A 126 10.95 4.51 -9.01
CA ILE A 126 11.94 3.86 -9.88
C ILE A 126 11.32 3.61 -11.26
N CYS A 127 10.14 2.99 -11.31
CA CYS A 127 9.50 2.65 -12.57
C CYS A 127 9.10 3.90 -13.37
N LEU A 128 8.43 4.86 -12.73
CA LEU A 128 7.88 6.04 -13.39
C LEU A 128 8.95 7.09 -13.72
N SER A 129 10.17 6.93 -13.21
CA SER A 129 11.31 7.77 -13.64
C SER A 129 11.72 7.53 -15.09
N GLY A 130 11.33 6.38 -15.68
CA GLY A 130 11.74 5.98 -17.03
C GLY A 130 13.19 5.50 -17.16
N ASN A 131 13.99 5.58 -16.08
CA ASN A 131 15.42 5.31 -16.11
C ASN A 131 15.82 3.96 -15.50
N SER A 132 14.84 3.15 -15.06
CA SER A 132 15.15 1.86 -14.45
C SER A 132 15.62 0.87 -15.52
N PRO A 133 16.83 0.29 -15.40
CA PRO A 133 17.29 -0.77 -16.31
C PRO A 133 16.45 -2.04 -16.19
N GLN A 134 15.60 -2.16 -15.16
CA GLN A 134 14.65 -3.26 -15.00
C GLN A 134 13.36 -3.06 -15.83
N CYS A 135 13.13 -1.86 -16.39
CA CYS A 135 11.96 -1.58 -17.22
C CYS A 135 12.10 -2.10 -18.66
N SER A 136 13.29 -2.48 -19.12
CA SER A 136 13.62 -2.65 -20.55
C SER A 136 13.02 -3.87 -21.25
N ASP A 137 12.50 -4.87 -20.52
CA ASP A 137 12.30 -6.20 -21.13
C ASP A 137 10.83 -6.60 -21.32
N SER A 138 9.85 -5.77 -20.93
CA SER A 138 8.42 -6.14 -21.01
C SER A 138 7.67 -5.62 -22.25
N GLU A 139 8.22 -4.66 -23.00
CA GLU A 139 7.59 -4.15 -24.23
C GLU A 139 8.15 -4.80 -25.50
N ALA A 140 9.41 -5.26 -25.50
CA ALA A 140 9.99 -5.97 -26.65
C ALA A 140 9.37 -7.36 -26.89
N ALA A 141 8.81 -8.01 -25.85
CA ALA A 141 8.22 -9.34 -25.97
C ALA A 141 6.78 -9.37 -26.51
N ARG A 142 6.12 -8.21 -26.68
CA ARG A 142 4.74 -8.11 -27.19
C ARG A 142 4.62 -7.54 -28.60
N GLY A 143 5.74 -7.16 -29.22
CA GLY A 143 5.80 -6.58 -30.57
C GLY A 143 6.23 -7.53 -31.69
N ASN A 144 6.51 -8.81 -31.39
CA ASN A 144 6.90 -9.82 -32.38
C ASN A 144 6.07 -11.09 -32.19
N SER A 145 4.80 -11.03 -32.57
CA SER A 145 4.01 -12.20 -32.96
C SER A 145 2.80 -11.72 -33.78
N ALA A 146 2.88 -12.06 -35.08
CA ALA A 146 1.94 -11.82 -36.19
C ALA A 146 1.99 -10.46 -36.88
#